data_AF-A0A919MJP1-F1
#
_entry.id   AF-A0A919MJP1-F1
#
_cell.length_a   1.000
_cell.length_b   1.000
_cell.length_c   1.000
_cell.angle_alpha   90.00
_cell.angle_beta   90.00
_cell.angle_gamma   90.00
#
_symmetry.space_group_name_H-M   'P 1'
#
loop_
_entity.id
_entity.type
_entity.pdbx_description
1 polymer ?
#
loop_
_entity_poly.entity_id
_entity_poly.type
_entity_poly.pdbx_seq_one_letter_code
_entity_poly.pdbx_strand_id
1 'polypeptide(L)'
;MAGIWKSTTIRGLTVGGLAAGALGIAVLWASGVEFPFYPPPGLLLLASGAAFVGVAKRAWAPGVGAFLGLFVIVGFVLSSVVSGAGTGNLTGDAGIGGVIGTVIQLAGVVTALVAGSVAVGREYRAGR
;
A
#
# COMPACT_ATOMS: atom_id res chain seq x y z
N MET A 1 -12.06 23.26 18.09
CA MET A 1 -11.49 21.93 18.41
C MET A 1 -11.83 20.81 17.41
N ALA A 2 -12.63 21.05 16.35
CA ALA A 2 -13.02 20.00 15.38
C ALA A 2 -11.95 19.64 14.30
N GLY A 3 -10.83 20.36 14.24
CA GLY A 3 -9.81 20.19 13.19
C GLY A 3 -8.79 19.06 13.44
N ILE A 4 -8.46 18.79 14.71
CA ILE A 4 -7.35 17.88 15.09
C ILE A 4 -7.71 16.41 14.81
N TRP A 5 -8.96 16.03 15.01
CA TRP A 5 -9.42 14.65 14.79
C TRP A 5 -9.41 14.25 13.31
N LYS A 6 -9.75 15.17 12.39
CA LYS A 6 -9.83 14.87 10.95
C LYS A 6 -8.46 14.64 10.27
N SER A 7 -7.37 15.21 10.80
CA SER A 7 -6.02 15.01 10.23
C SER A 7 -5.42 13.67 10.65
N THR A 8 -5.55 13.33 11.95
CA THR A 8 -5.05 12.06 12.51
C THR A 8 -5.72 10.85 11.88
N THR A 9 -7.04 10.91 11.61
CA THR A 9 -7.77 9.81 10.98
C THR A 9 -7.26 9.50 9.57
N ILE A 10 -6.98 10.51 8.74
CA ILE A 10 -6.54 10.29 7.36
C ILE A 10 -5.13 9.71 7.33
N ARG A 11 -4.23 10.21 8.18
CA ARG A 11 -2.89 9.64 8.34
C ARG A 11 -2.95 8.20 8.83
N GLY A 12 -3.84 7.90 9.78
CA GLY A 12 -4.11 6.55 10.25
C GLY A 12 -4.60 5.63 9.13
N LEU A 13 -5.45 6.11 8.22
CA LEU A 13 -5.88 5.36 7.03
C LEU A 13 -4.74 5.11 6.04
N THR A 14 -3.83 6.08 5.84
CA THR A 14 -2.64 5.86 5.01
C THR A 14 -1.75 4.77 5.60
N VAL A 15 -1.46 4.84 6.91
CA VAL A 15 -0.65 3.84 7.62
C VAL A 15 -1.32 2.48 7.59
N GLY A 16 -2.62 2.41 7.88
CA GLY A 16 -3.41 1.19 7.85
C GLY A 16 -3.45 0.57 6.44
N GLY A 17 -3.60 1.38 5.40
CA GLY A 17 -3.54 0.94 4.01
C GLY A 17 -2.17 0.36 3.63
N LEU A 18 -1.07 1.04 4.01
CA LEU A 18 0.28 0.54 3.76
C LEU A 18 0.54 -0.77 4.51
N ALA A 19 0.11 -0.86 5.78
CA ALA A 19 0.26 -2.07 6.59
C ALA A 19 -0.57 -3.24 6.02
N ALA A 20 -1.82 -3.00 5.64
CA ALA A 20 -2.66 -3.99 4.96
C ALA A 20 -2.03 -4.44 3.64
N GLY A 21 -1.48 -3.50 2.86
CA GLY A 21 -0.72 -3.80 1.65
C GLY A 21 0.47 -4.73 1.90
N ALA A 22 1.26 -4.43 2.92
CA ALA A 22 2.40 -5.26 3.34
C ALA A 22 1.96 -6.65 3.82
N LEU A 23 0.85 -6.74 4.57
CA LEU A 23 0.27 -8.01 5.01
C LEU A 23 -0.23 -8.86 3.84
N GLY A 24 -0.85 -8.26 2.82
CA GLY A 24 -1.24 -8.96 1.61
C GLY A 24 -0.05 -9.59 0.89
N ILE A 25 1.07 -8.85 0.78
CA ILE A 25 2.33 -9.40 0.23
C ILE A 25 2.90 -10.50 1.11
N ALA A 26 2.82 -10.36 2.44
CA ALA A 26 3.26 -11.39 3.36
C ALA A 26 2.44 -12.69 3.21
N VAL A 27 1.12 -12.57 3.01
CA VAL A 27 0.23 -13.72 2.74
C VAL A 27 0.57 -14.37 1.40
N LEU A 28 0.81 -13.59 0.34
CA LEU A 28 1.28 -14.10 -0.95
C LEU A 28 2.55 -14.91 -0.79
N TRP A 29 3.54 -14.33 -0.11
CA TRP A 29 4.84 -14.96 0.10
C TRP A 29 4.72 -16.23 0.98
N ALA A 30 3.94 -16.19 2.05
CA ALA A 30 3.67 -17.36 2.91
C ALA A 30 2.88 -18.46 2.18
N SER A 31 2.09 -18.10 1.15
CA SER A 31 1.35 -19.04 0.30
C SER A 31 2.23 -19.69 -0.78
N GLY A 32 3.53 -19.36 -0.84
CA GLY A 32 4.48 -19.94 -1.78
C GLY A 32 4.55 -19.24 -3.13
N VAL A 33 4.00 -18.02 -3.26
CA VAL A 33 4.19 -17.22 -4.48
C VAL A 33 5.68 -16.91 -4.65
N GLU A 34 6.23 -17.31 -5.79
CA GLU A 34 7.64 -17.07 -6.09
C GLU A 34 7.89 -15.59 -6.35
N PHE A 35 8.85 -15.04 -5.59
CA PHE A 35 9.37 -13.71 -5.81
C PHE A 35 10.83 -13.82 -6.27
N PRO A 36 11.26 -13.00 -7.25
CA PRO A 36 12.63 -13.03 -7.76
C PRO A 36 13.67 -12.58 -6.71
N PHE A 37 13.22 -11.91 -5.64
CA PHE A 37 14.07 -11.39 -4.58
C PHE A 37 13.48 -11.68 -3.21
N TYR A 38 14.36 -11.97 -2.24
CA TYR A 38 14.01 -12.30 -0.86
C TYR A 38 14.66 -11.33 0.14
N PRO A 39 13.90 -10.72 1.08
CA PRO A 39 12.44 -10.70 1.19
C PRO A 39 11.77 -9.93 0.03
N PRO A 40 10.46 -10.11 -0.23
CA PRO A 40 9.76 -9.37 -1.28
C PRO A 40 9.95 -7.85 -1.12
N PRO A 41 10.52 -7.15 -2.12
CA PRO A 41 10.83 -5.72 -2.00
C PRO A 41 9.61 -4.85 -1.69
N GLY A 42 8.45 -5.19 -2.24
CA GLY A 42 7.19 -4.47 -1.98
C GLY A 42 6.75 -4.55 -0.51
N LEU A 43 6.99 -5.67 0.17
CA LEU A 43 6.69 -5.82 1.59
C LEU A 43 7.54 -4.86 2.42
N LEU A 44 8.85 -4.85 2.18
CA LEU A 44 9.79 -3.98 2.88
C LEU A 44 9.45 -2.51 2.65
N LEU A 45 9.10 -2.16 1.41
CA LEU A 45 8.76 -0.80 1.00
C LEU A 45 7.46 -0.31 1.64
N LEU A 46 6.41 -1.13 1.68
CA LEU A 46 5.15 -0.77 2.33
C LEU A 46 5.27 -0.73 3.86
N ALA A 47 5.98 -1.68 4.47
CA ALA A 47 6.18 -1.73 5.91
C ALA A 47 7.03 -0.54 6.40
N SER A 48 8.16 -0.26 5.73
CA SER A 48 8.98 0.92 6.03
C SER A 48 8.23 2.22 5.77
N GLY A 49 7.43 2.27 4.70
CA GLY A 49 6.50 3.37 4.43
C GLY A 49 5.49 3.59 5.55
N ALA A 50 4.86 2.53 6.04
CA ALA A 50 3.90 2.61 7.14
C ALA A 50 4.56 3.14 8.42
N ALA A 51 5.76 2.64 8.76
CA ALA A 51 6.53 3.11 9.90
C ALA A 51 6.92 4.59 9.73
N PHE A 52 7.44 4.96 8.57
CA PHE A 52 7.84 6.34 8.26
C PHE A 52 6.65 7.30 8.34
N VAL A 53 5.55 6.99 7.65
CA VAL A 53 4.32 7.81 7.67
C VAL A 53 3.71 7.84 9.06
N GLY A 54 3.83 6.78 9.86
CA GLY A 54 3.36 6.72 11.24
C GLY A 54 4.16 7.61 12.20
N VAL A 55 5.46 7.76 12.00
CA VAL A 55 6.36 8.52 12.89
C VAL A 55 6.56 9.97 12.42
N ALA A 56 6.64 10.22 11.11
CA ALA A 56 6.95 11.53 10.56
C ALA A 56 5.80 12.53 10.78
N LYS A 57 6.02 13.54 11.64
CA LYS A 57 5.02 14.58 11.97
C LYS A 57 4.83 15.66 10.89
N ARG A 58 5.45 15.49 9.72
CA ARG A 58 5.46 16.49 8.64
C ARG A 58 4.25 16.30 7.72
N ALA A 59 3.63 17.42 7.37
CA ALA A 59 2.49 17.56 6.45
C ALA A 59 2.57 16.75 5.15
N TRP A 60 3.77 16.62 4.58
CA TRP A 60 4.01 15.92 3.32
C TRP A 60 4.19 14.40 3.48
N ALA A 61 4.36 13.88 4.70
CA ALA A 61 4.65 12.48 4.94
C ALA A 61 3.56 11.53 4.39
N PRO A 62 2.25 11.81 4.51
CA PRO A 62 1.21 11.00 3.88
C PRO A 62 1.34 10.91 2.35
N GLY A 63 1.94 11.91 1.70
CA GLY A 63 2.24 11.89 0.27
C GLY A 63 3.26 10.82 -0.12
N VAL A 64 4.21 10.51 0.76
CA VAL A 64 5.11 9.36 0.58
C VAL A 64 4.30 8.07 0.58
N GLY A 65 3.37 7.92 1.52
CA GLY A 65 2.48 6.75 1.54
C GLY A 65 1.66 6.60 0.25
N ALA A 66 1.17 7.72 -0.31
CA ALA A 66 0.49 7.70 -1.59
C ALA A 66 1.41 7.24 -2.73
N PHE A 67 2.63 7.78 -2.79
CA PHE A 67 3.62 7.41 -3.81
C PHE A 67 4.02 5.93 -3.72
N LEU A 68 4.28 5.43 -2.51
CA LEU A 68 4.61 4.02 -2.29
C LEU A 68 3.45 3.11 -2.69
N GLY A 69 2.21 3.53 -2.41
CA GLY A 69 1.04 2.80 -2.84
C GLY A 69 0.94 2.72 -4.36
N LEU A 70 1.09 3.86 -5.05
CA LEU A 70 1.10 3.91 -6.51
C LEU A 70 2.20 3.03 -7.10
N PHE A 71 3.41 3.07 -6.55
CA PHE A 71 4.54 2.26 -7.00
C PHE A 71 4.22 0.76 -6.98
N VAL A 72 3.57 0.29 -5.91
CA VAL A 72 3.17 -1.13 -5.81
C VAL A 72 2.05 -1.48 -6.80
N ILE A 73 1.10 -0.58 -7.06
CA ILE A 73 0.08 -0.77 -8.10
C ILE A 73 0.75 -0.91 -9.48
N VAL A 74 1.69 -0.03 -9.80
CA VAL A 74 2.44 -0.09 -11.07
C VAL A 74 3.20 -1.40 -11.19
N GLY A 75 3.88 -1.83 -10.12
CA GLY A 75 4.56 -3.14 -10.09
C GLY A 75 3.61 -4.32 -10.32
N PHE A 76 2.41 -4.28 -9.72
CA PHE A 76 1.37 -5.28 -9.92
C PHE A 76 0.86 -5.29 -11.38
N VAL A 77 0.59 -4.12 -11.96
CA VAL A 77 0.12 -4.00 -13.35
C VAL A 77 1.19 -4.50 -14.32
N LEU A 78 2.45 -4.11 -14.13
CA LEU A 78 3.55 -4.59 -14.97
C LEU A 78 3.71 -6.11 -14.85
N SER A 79 3.62 -6.67 -13.65
CA SER A 79 3.66 -8.13 -13.45
C SER A 79 2.46 -8.83 -14.10
N SER A 80 1.30 -8.19 -14.12
CA SER A 80 0.11 -8.72 -14.83
C SER A 80 0.29 -8.69 -16.35
N VAL A 81 0.82 -7.60 -16.91
CA VAL A 81 0.93 -7.41 -18.36
C VAL A 81 2.11 -8.20 -18.95
N VAL A 82 3.25 -8.26 -18.26
CA VAL A 82 4.49 -8.86 -18.77
C VAL A 82 4.51 -10.38 -18.57
N SER A 83 4.12 -10.84 -17.39
CA SER A 83 4.25 -12.25 -17.00
C SER A 83 2.91 -12.93 -16.67
N GLY A 84 1.78 -12.21 -16.71
CA GLY A 84 0.49 -12.74 -16.30
C GLY A 84 0.37 -13.04 -14.80
N ALA A 85 1.45 -12.91 -14.03
CA ALA A 85 1.53 -13.38 -12.66
C ALA A 85 0.58 -12.64 -11.71
N GLY A 86 0.39 -11.33 -11.91
CA GLY A 86 -0.55 -10.56 -11.10
C GLY A 86 -2.00 -11.00 -11.28
N THR A 87 -2.43 -11.24 -12.52
CA THR A 87 -3.76 -11.80 -12.85
C THR A 87 -3.88 -13.27 -12.50
N GLY A 88 -2.81 -14.05 -12.65
CA GLY A 88 -2.75 -15.47 -12.27
C GLY A 88 -3.02 -15.67 -10.78
N ASN A 89 -2.48 -14.79 -9.92
CA ASN A 89 -2.78 -14.81 -8.49
C ASN A 89 -4.25 -14.51 -8.19
N LEU A 90 -4.95 -13.73 -9.03
CA LEU A 90 -6.38 -13.43 -8.90
C LEU A 90 -7.28 -14.54 -9.45
N THR A 91 -6.83 -15.25 -10.49
CA THR A 91 -7.57 -16.38 -11.09
C THR A 91 -7.38 -17.69 -10.34
N GLY A 92 -6.48 -17.72 -9.36
CA GLY A 92 -6.26 -18.86 -8.46
C GLY A 92 -5.11 -19.77 -8.88
N ASP A 93 -4.28 -19.36 -9.84
CA ASP A 93 -3.11 -20.14 -10.29
C ASP A 93 -2.09 -20.32 -9.15
N ALA A 94 -2.02 -19.34 -8.24
CA ALA A 94 -1.24 -19.40 -7.00
C ALA A 94 -2.04 -19.94 -5.78
N GLY A 95 -3.18 -20.59 -6.03
CA GLY A 95 -4.09 -21.08 -5.00
C GLY A 95 -4.88 -19.99 -4.27
N ILE A 96 -5.73 -20.42 -3.33
CA ILE A 96 -6.63 -19.53 -2.55
C ILE A 96 -5.83 -18.50 -1.75
N GLY A 97 -4.67 -18.88 -1.20
CA GLY A 97 -3.78 -17.95 -0.50
C GLY A 97 -3.25 -16.83 -1.40
N GLY A 98 -2.97 -17.15 -2.67
CA GLY A 98 -2.60 -16.18 -3.71
C GLY A 98 -3.69 -15.13 -3.96
N VAL A 99 -4.94 -15.59 -4.09
CA VAL A 99 -6.10 -14.70 -4.29
C VAL A 99 -6.29 -13.78 -3.09
N ILE A 100 -6.34 -14.34 -1.88
CA ILE A 100 -6.57 -13.59 -0.65
C ILE A 100 -5.47 -12.55 -0.43
N GLY A 101 -4.22 -12.95 -0.59
CA GLY A 101 -3.08 -12.04 -0.43
C GLY A 101 -3.10 -10.90 -1.44
N THR A 102 -3.46 -11.17 -2.70
CA THR A 102 -3.57 -10.15 -3.75
C THR A 102 -4.71 -9.16 -3.45
N VAL A 103 -5.87 -9.66 -3.05
CA VAL A 103 -7.02 -8.79 -2.71
C VAL A 103 -6.70 -7.88 -1.53
N ILE A 104 -6.13 -8.45 -0.46
CA ILE A 104 -5.71 -7.67 0.73
C ILE A 104 -4.66 -6.63 0.34
N GLN A 105 -3.69 -7.03 -0.49
CA GLN A 105 -2.64 -6.12 -0.98
C GLN A 105 -3.26 -4.95 -1.74
N LEU A 106 -4.06 -5.23 -2.76
CA LEU A 106 -4.66 -4.20 -3.62
C LEU A 106 -5.56 -3.25 -2.81
N ALA A 107 -6.42 -3.80 -1.93
CA ALA A 107 -7.29 -3.00 -1.08
C ALA A 107 -6.49 -2.07 -0.16
N GLY A 108 -5.43 -2.58 0.47
CA GLY A 108 -4.57 -1.79 1.34
C GLY A 108 -3.85 -0.69 0.58
N VAL A 109 -3.24 -1.03 -0.55
CA VAL A 109 -2.44 -0.12 -1.38
C VAL A 109 -3.30 0.99 -1.99
N VAL A 110 -4.51 0.69 -2.46
CA VAL A 110 -5.49 1.70 -2.93
C VAL A 110 -5.93 2.62 -1.79
N THR A 111 -6.19 2.06 -0.61
CA THR A 111 -6.55 2.87 0.57
C THR A 111 -5.43 3.83 0.93
N ALA A 112 -4.17 3.37 0.91
CA ALA A 112 -3.00 4.19 1.17
C ALA A 112 -2.86 5.34 0.16
N LEU A 113 -3.04 5.03 -1.14
CA LEU A 113 -3.00 5.99 -2.23
C LEU A 113 -4.05 7.09 -2.06
N VAL A 114 -5.31 6.71 -1.85
CA VAL A 114 -6.42 7.65 -1.73
C VAL A 114 -6.26 8.51 -0.47
N ALA A 115 -6.03 7.88 0.68
CA ALA A 115 -5.89 8.59 1.95
C ALA A 115 -4.68 9.54 1.95
N GLY A 116 -3.53 9.07 1.44
CA GLY A 116 -2.31 9.88 1.35
C GLY A 116 -2.48 11.08 0.41
N SER A 117 -3.14 10.89 -0.73
CA SER A 117 -3.41 11.98 -1.69
C SER A 117 -4.36 13.03 -1.11
N VAL A 118 -5.41 12.59 -0.42
CA VAL A 118 -6.37 13.50 0.24
C VAL A 118 -5.69 14.28 1.37
N ALA A 119 -4.83 13.65 2.17
CA ALA A 119 -4.07 14.34 3.21
C ALA A 119 -3.22 15.47 2.64
N VAL A 120 -2.45 15.20 1.58
CA VAL A 120 -1.62 16.21 0.91
C VAL A 120 -2.47 17.32 0.30
N GLY A 121 -3.58 16.99 -0.36
CA GLY A 121 -4.48 17.98 -0.94
C GLY A 121 -5.11 18.94 0.08
N ARG A 122 -5.32 18.49 1.33
CA ARG A 122 -5.83 19.33 2.42
C ARG A 122 -4.76 20.26 2.98
N GLU A 123 -3.53 19.77 3.11
CA GLU A 123 -2.36 20.57 3.52
C GLU A 123 -2.11 21.72 2.54
N TYR A 124 -2.09 21.43 1.23
CA TYR A 124 -1.93 22.46 0.18
C TYR A 124 -3.04 23.52 0.17
N ARG A 125 -4.28 23.14 0.53
CA ARG A 125 -5.42 24.08 0.60
C ARG A 125 -5.43 24.91 1.88
N ALA A 126 -4.85 24.41 2.98
CA ALA A 126 -4.77 25.12 4.25
C ALA A 126 -3.60 26.12 4.32
N GLY A 127 -2.59 25.97 3.44
CA GLY A 127 -1.48 26.90 3.30
C GLY A 127 -1.70 28.05 2.31
N ARG A 128 -2.90 28.17 1.72
CA ARG A 128 -3.37 29.36 0.98
C ARG A 128 -4.33 30.14 1.85
#